data_AF-A0A927UMC6-F1
#
_entry.id   AF-A0A927UMC6-F1
#
_cell.length_a   1.000
_cell.length_b   1.000
_cell.length_c   1.000
_cell.angle_alpha   90.00
_cell.angle_beta   90.00
_cell.angle_gamma   90.00
#
_symmetry.space_group_name_H-M   'P 1'
#
loop_
_entity.id
_entity.type
_entity.pdbx_description
1 polymer ?
#
loop_
_entity_poly.entity_id
_entity_poly.type
_entity_poly.pdbx_seq_one_letter_code
_entity_poly.pdbx_strand_id
1 'polypeptide(L)'
;QTTFLGNFKDIYTKAERAIYTPGPAFLNVMAPCPRGWGYETSDMMEICRLAVDTCYWPMFEVVDGTWTLTYNPKKKLPIEDFLRPQRRFKHLFKPGNEYLIEEFQKEIDKNWAGILAKCNM
;
A
#
# COMPACT_ATOMS: atom_id res chain seq x y z
N GLN A 1 8.54 -3.10 2.87
CA GLN A 1 7.21 -3.24 2.22
C GLN A 1 7.22 -2.49 0.90
N THR A 2 6.73 -3.09 -0.18
CA THR A 2 6.80 -2.54 -1.55
C THR A 2 5.64 -3.02 -2.43
N THR A 3 5.50 -2.45 -3.63
CA THR A 3 4.57 -2.83 -4.69
C THR A 3 5.15 -2.46 -6.07
N PHE A 4 4.40 -2.77 -7.13
CA PHE A 4 4.73 -2.40 -8.50
C PHE A 4 4.39 -0.92 -8.76
N LEU A 5 5.37 -0.02 -8.60
CA LEU A 5 5.21 1.41 -8.86
C LEU A 5 6.24 1.91 -9.87
N GLY A 6 5.80 2.81 -10.77
CA GLY A 6 6.66 3.46 -11.75
C GLY A 6 7.40 2.46 -12.63
N ASN A 7 8.73 2.48 -12.61
CA ASN A 7 9.61 1.62 -13.38
C ASN A 7 10.15 0.41 -12.59
N PHE A 8 9.46 -0.01 -11.52
CA PHE A 8 9.86 -1.15 -10.67
C PHE A 8 11.20 -0.96 -9.94
N LYS A 9 11.78 0.25 -9.93
CA LYS A 9 13.06 0.52 -9.27
C LYS A 9 13.02 0.22 -7.77
N ASP A 10 11.92 0.59 -7.08
CA ASP A 10 11.78 0.38 -5.63
C ASP A 10 11.88 -1.11 -5.28
N ILE A 11 11.06 -1.97 -5.90
CA ILE A 11 11.11 -3.42 -5.65
C ILE A 11 12.46 -4.02 -6.04
N TYR A 12 13.07 -3.59 -7.15
CA TYR A 12 14.38 -4.07 -7.59
C TYR A 12 15.46 -3.78 -6.55
N THR A 13 15.62 -2.52 -6.14
CA THR A 13 16.64 -2.12 -5.16
C THR A 13 16.43 -2.78 -3.80
N LYS A 14 15.17 -2.94 -3.38
CA LYS A 14 14.82 -3.63 -2.12
C LYS A 14 15.16 -5.12 -2.17
N ALA A 15 14.84 -5.79 -3.28
CA ALA A 15 15.14 -7.20 -3.47
C ALA A 15 16.65 -7.45 -3.56
N GLU A 16 17.38 -6.63 -4.31
CA GLU A 16 18.84 -6.70 -4.40
C GLU A 16 19.47 -6.57 -3.01
N ARG A 17 19.10 -5.54 -2.24
CA ARG A 17 19.61 -5.36 -0.89
C ARG A 17 19.26 -6.52 0.04
N ALA A 18 18.04 -7.05 -0.04
CA ALA A 18 17.62 -8.20 0.76
C ALA A 18 18.45 -9.46 0.46
N ILE A 19 18.77 -9.72 -0.81
CA ILE A 19 19.57 -10.88 -1.24
C ILE A 19 21.01 -10.80 -0.72
N TYR A 20 21.61 -9.60 -0.72
CA TYR A 20 23.01 -9.41 -0.35
C TYR A 20 23.22 -9.01 1.12
N THR A 21 22.15 -8.87 1.91
CA THR A 21 22.26 -8.61 3.35
C THR A 21 22.62 -9.91 4.08
N PRO A 22 23.70 -9.95 4.88
CA PRO A 22 24.01 -11.11 5.70
C PRO A 22 22.90 -11.37 6.73
N GLY A 23 22.30 -12.56 6.69
CA GLY A 23 21.24 -12.98 7.60
C GLY A 23 19.85 -13.03 6.95
N PRO A 24 18.80 -13.28 7.74
CA PRO A 24 17.44 -13.36 7.22
C PRO A 24 16.93 -11.98 6.81
N ALA A 25 16.39 -11.88 5.59
CA ALA A 25 15.71 -10.69 5.10
C ALA A 25 14.24 -11.00 4.79
N PHE A 26 13.37 -10.00 4.93
CA PHE A 26 11.95 -10.12 4.64
C PHE A 26 11.49 -9.03 3.68
N LEU A 27 10.87 -9.43 2.56
CA LEU A 27 10.30 -8.54 1.57
C LEU A 27 8.80 -8.80 1.44
N ASN A 28 7.99 -7.87 1.94
CA ASN A 28 6.54 -7.88 1.75
C ASN A 28 6.15 -7.10 0.48
N VAL A 29 5.60 -7.80 -0.51
CA VAL A 29 5.22 -7.25 -1.83
C VAL A 29 3.71 -7.34 -2.01
N MET A 30 3.03 -6.22 -2.24
CA MET A 30 1.65 -6.27 -2.69
C MET A 30 1.60 -6.61 -4.17
N ALA A 31 1.10 -7.80 -4.49
CA ALA A 31 0.81 -8.22 -5.84
C ALA A 31 -0.71 -8.28 -6.04
N PRO A 32 -1.33 -7.27 -6.66
CA PRO A 32 -2.78 -7.27 -6.85
C PRO A 32 -3.17 -8.39 -7.84
N CYS A 33 -4.26 -9.10 -7.54
CA CYS A 33 -4.74 -10.21 -8.35
C CYS A 33 -6.01 -9.80 -9.10
N PRO A 34 -5.97 -9.61 -10.44
CA PRO A 34 -7.13 -9.11 -11.21
C PRO A 34 -8.37 -9.97 -11.00
N ARG A 35 -8.21 -11.29 -11.02
CA ARG A 35 -9.31 -12.25 -10.81
C ARG A 35 -9.86 -12.20 -9.38
N GLY A 36 -8.98 -12.18 -8.38
CA GLY A 36 -9.40 -12.23 -6.98
C GLY A 36 -10.00 -10.93 -6.48
N TRP A 37 -9.49 -9.79 -6.97
CA TRP A 37 -9.92 -8.46 -6.53
C TRP A 37 -11.03 -7.90 -7.42
N GLY A 38 -11.12 -8.41 -8.66
CA GLY A 38 -12.12 -8.08 -9.65
C GLY A 38 -11.94 -6.68 -10.23
N TYR A 39 -10.81 -6.49 -10.92
CA TYR A 39 -10.48 -5.32 -11.74
C TYR A 39 -9.84 -5.80 -13.07
N GLU A 40 -9.76 -4.94 -14.08
CA GLU A 40 -9.18 -5.30 -15.39
C GLU A 40 -7.67 -5.42 -15.33
N THR A 41 -7.08 -6.39 -16.06
CA THR A 41 -5.62 -6.63 -16.00
C THR A 41 -4.80 -5.39 -16.38
N SER A 42 -5.33 -4.54 -17.28
CA SER A 42 -4.72 -3.26 -17.68
C SER A 42 -4.56 -2.27 -16.52
N ASP A 43 -5.39 -2.38 -15.48
CA ASP A 43 -5.48 -1.40 -14.40
C ASP A 43 -4.54 -1.76 -13.24
N MET A 44 -3.75 -2.82 -13.37
CA MET A 44 -2.85 -3.30 -12.31
C MET A 44 -1.95 -2.20 -11.75
N MET A 45 -1.33 -1.39 -12.63
CA MET A 45 -0.44 -0.30 -12.21
C MET A 45 -1.20 0.81 -11.48
N GLU A 46 -2.43 1.09 -11.90
CA GLU A 46 -3.29 2.08 -11.27
C GLU A 46 -3.73 1.62 -9.88
N ILE A 47 -4.11 0.34 -9.71
CA ILE A 47 -4.43 -0.25 -8.41
C ILE A 47 -3.23 -0.16 -7.45
N CYS A 48 -2.02 -0.43 -7.93
CA CYS A 48 -0.80 -0.27 -7.13
C CYS A 48 -0.57 1.18 -6.71
N ARG A 49 -0.77 2.13 -7.65
CA ARG A 49 -0.66 3.57 -7.37
C ARG A 49 -1.68 4.03 -6.33
N LEU A 50 -2.95 3.63 -6.49
CA LEU A 50 -4.01 3.96 -5.54
C LEU A 50 -3.74 3.37 -4.15
N ALA A 51 -3.21 2.15 -4.06
CA ALA A 51 -2.86 1.55 -2.78
C ALA A 51 -1.80 2.35 -2.01
N VAL A 52 -0.78 2.87 -2.71
CA VAL A 52 0.27 3.68 -2.08
C VAL A 52 -0.20 5.10 -1.79
N ASP A 53 -0.97 5.72 -2.70
CA ASP A 53 -1.46 7.10 -2.56
C ASP A 53 -2.54 7.27 -1.49
N THR A 54 -3.32 6.22 -1.22
CA THR A 54 -4.28 6.17 -0.11
C THR A 54 -3.64 5.74 1.22
N CYS A 55 -2.35 5.40 1.21
CA CYS A 55 -1.62 4.76 2.31
C CYS A 55 -2.24 3.43 2.79
N TYR A 56 -3.09 2.78 1.98
CA TYR A 56 -3.52 1.40 2.24
C TYR A 56 -2.33 0.45 2.27
N TRP A 57 -1.36 0.68 1.38
CA TRP A 57 -0.12 -0.06 1.30
C TRP A 57 1.08 0.89 1.38
N PRO A 58 1.52 1.28 2.60
CA PRO A 58 2.63 2.19 2.78
C PRO A 58 3.96 1.53 2.33
N MET A 59 4.82 2.30 1.65
CA MET A 59 6.13 1.82 1.22
C MET A 59 7.22 2.33 2.15
N PHE A 60 7.83 1.40 2.87
CA PHE A 60 8.92 1.68 3.80
C PHE A 60 9.90 0.51 3.86
N GLU A 61 11.00 0.74 4.55
CA GLU A 61 12.02 -0.25 4.87
C GLU A 61 12.41 -0.14 6.34
N VAL A 62 12.89 -1.26 6.87
CA VAL A 62 13.42 -1.34 8.23
C VAL A 62 14.78 -2.01 8.13
N VAL A 63 15.83 -1.26 8.44
CA VAL A 63 17.22 -1.76 8.45
C VAL A 63 17.80 -1.46 9.83
N ASP A 64 18.24 -2.50 10.54
CA ASP A 64 18.81 -2.39 11.88
C ASP A 64 17.94 -1.56 12.85
N GLY A 65 16.62 -1.76 12.80
CA GLY A 65 15.64 -1.04 13.62
C GLY A 65 15.29 0.37 13.13
N THR A 66 15.97 0.90 12.12
CA THR A 66 15.68 2.22 11.53
C THR A 66 14.61 2.12 10.46
N TRP A 67 13.51 2.86 10.64
CA TRP A 67 12.42 2.91 9.68
C TRP A 67 12.60 4.05 8.69
N THR A 68 12.50 3.77 7.40
CA THR A 68 12.60 4.78 6.34
C THR A 68 11.46 4.62 5.36
N LEU A 69 10.67 5.69 5.14
CA LEU A 69 9.70 5.73 4.05
C LEU A 69 10.43 5.80 2.71
N THR A 70 10.05 4.94 1.78
CA THR A 70 10.53 5.01 0.38
C THR A 70 9.55 5.72 -0.54
N TYR A 71 8.33 5.97 -0.05
CA TYR A 71 7.32 6.78 -0.72
C TYR A 71 6.50 7.56 0.29
N ASN A 72 6.41 8.87 0.05
CA ASN A 72 5.51 9.75 0.78
C ASN A 72 4.58 10.42 -0.24
N PRO A 73 3.26 10.12 -0.24
CA PRO A 73 2.35 10.73 -1.19
C PRO A 73 2.27 12.25 -0.95
N LYS A 74 2.44 13.04 -2.01
CA LYS A 74 2.32 14.52 -1.93
C LYS A 74 0.96 14.96 -1.37
N LYS A 75 -0.08 14.22 -1.75
CA LYS A 75 -1.45 14.36 -1.23
C LYS A 75 -1.97 12.96 -0.99
N LYS A 76 -2.32 12.66 0.26
CA LYS A 76 -3.00 11.41 0.61
C LYS A 76 -4.40 11.42 0.00
N LEU A 77 -4.73 10.35 -0.73
CA LEU A 77 -6.05 10.13 -1.31
C LEU A 77 -6.99 9.46 -0.30
N PRO A 78 -8.32 9.66 -0.41
CA PRO A 78 -9.29 8.93 0.39
C PRO A 78 -9.27 7.43 0.06
N ILE A 79 -9.48 6.56 1.05
CA ILE A 79 -9.41 5.10 0.89
C ILE A 79 -10.40 4.58 -0.16
N GLU A 80 -11.53 5.27 -0.33
CA GLU A 80 -12.53 4.96 -1.34
C GLU A 80 -11.97 4.88 -2.75
N ASP A 81 -10.99 5.72 -3.10
CA ASP A 81 -10.38 5.74 -4.43
C ASP A 81 -9.69 4.40 -4.73
N PHE A 82 -9.10 3.77 -3.71
CA PHE A 82 -8.56 2.42 -3.82
C PHE A 82 -9.66 1.35 -3.79
N LEU A 83 -10.67 1.48 -2.93
CA LEU A 83 -11.69 0.44 -2.74
C LEU A 83 -12.64 0.30 -3.95
N ARG A 84 -13.08 1.42 -4.52
CA ARG A 84 -14.12 1.53 -5.56
C ARG A 84 -13.84 0.72 -6.84
N PRO A 85 -12.62 0.71 -7.42
CA PRO A 85 -12.36 -0.04 -8.66
C PRO A 85 -12.36 -1.57 -8.47
N GLN A 86 -12.38 -2.09 -7.24
CA GLN A 86 -12.23 -3.52 -6.97
C GLN A 86 -13.58 -4.18 -6.64
N ARG A 87 -13.98 -5.20 -7.40
CA ARG A 87 -15.24 -5.95 -7.16
C ARG A 87 -15.36 -6.49 -5.73
N ARG A 88 -14.25 -6.91 -5.11
CA ARG A 88 -14.26 -7.47 -3.74
C ARG A 88 -14.84 -6.52 -2.70
N PHE A 89 -14.80 -5.20 -2.93
CA PHE A 89 -15.31 -4.20 -2.01
C PHE A 89 -16.71 -3.66 -2.38
N LYS A 90 -17.36 -4.15 -3.44
CA LYS A 90 -18.69 -3.67 -3.87
C LYS A 90 -19.75 -3.69 -2.76
N HIS A 91 -19.64 -4.60 -1.81
CA HIS A 91 -20.59 -4.72 -0.70
C HIS A 91 -20.49 -3.55 0.29
N LEU A 92 -19.32 -2.90 0.42
CA LEU A 92 -19.12 -1.74 1.29
C LEU A 92 -19.84 -0.49 0.78
N PHE A 93 -20.10 -0.40 -0.52
CA PHE A 93 -20.76 0.76 -1.15
C PHE A 93 -22.28 0.60 -1.29
N LYS A 94 -22.90 -0.38 -0.61
CA LYS A 94 -24.35 -0.48 -0.54
C LYS A 94 -24.89 0.57 0.45
N PRO A 95 -26.09 1.14 0.23
CA PRO A 95 -26.68 2.09 1.16
C PRO A 95 -26.75 1.55 2.59
N GLY A 96 -26.36 2.36 3.57
CA GLY A 96 -26.32 2.00 4.99
C GLY A 96 -24.98 1.45 5.49
N ASN A 97 -23.99 1.29 4.61
CA ASN A 97 -22.63 0.83 4.95
C ASN A 97 -21.59 1.96 4.98
N GLU A 98 -22.01 3.22 4.87
CA GLU A 98 -21.12 4.39 4.82
C GLU A 98 -20.18 4.44 6.04
N TYR A 99 -20.70 4.06 7.22
CA TYR A 99 -19.91 3.98 8.45
C TYR A 99 -18.73 3.01 8.36
N LEU A 100 -18.85 1.90 7.60
CA LEU A 100 -17.75 0.94 7.44
C LEU A 100 -16.60 1.56 6.66
N ILE A 101 -16.89 2.41 5.67
CA ILE A 101 -15.88 3.12 4.89
C ILE A 101 -15.16 4.13 5.78
N GLU A 102 -15.89 4.85 6.63
CA GLU A 102 -15.31 5.77 7.60
C GLU A 102 -14.41 5.08 8.62
N GLU A 103 -14.84 3.92 9.14
CA GLU A 103 -14.01 3.10 10.04
C GLU A 103 -12.74 2.61 9.34
N PHE A 104 -12.86 2.17 8.09
CA PHE A 104 -11.72 1.78 7.26
C PHE A 104 -10.74 2.95 7.10
N GLN A 105 -11.22 4.15 6.78
CA GLN A 105 -10.39 5.34 6.64
C GLN A 105 -9.65 5.65 7.95
N LYS A 106 -10.34 5.61 9.09
CA LYS A 106 -9.75 5.85 10.42
C LYS A 106 -8.65 4.84 10.73
N GLU A 107 -8.85 3.57 10.38
CA GLU A 107 -7.83 2.53 10.58
C GLU A 107 -6.58 2.79 9.71
N ILE A 108 -6.77 3.15 8.44
CA ILE A 108 -5.67 3.50 7.54
C ILE A 108 -4.93 4.76 8.01
N ASP A 109 -5.65 5.77 8.49
CA ASP A 109 -5.06 6.99 9.06
C ASP A 109 -4.23 6.68 10.30
N LYS A 110 -4.74 5.85 11.21
CA LYS A 110 -4.03 5.40 12.41
C LYS A 110 -2.77 4.62 12.07
N ASN A 111 -2.86 3.66 11.14
CA ASN A 111 -1.73 2.85 10.71
C ASN A 111 -0.65 3.71 10.04
N TRP A 112 -1.06 4.66 9.20
CA TRP A 112 -0.15 5.60 8.55
C TRP A 112 0.57 6.50 9.56
N ALA A 113 -0.16 7.09 10.52
CA ALA A 113 0.44 7.89 11.59
C ALA A 113 1.44 7.08 12.43
N GLY A 114 1.15 5.81 12.70
CA GLY A 114 2.06 4.90 13.39
C GLY A 114 3.37 4.64 12.62
N ILE A 115 3.33 4.63 11.29
CA ILE A 115 4.54 4.49 10.46
C ILE A 115 5.33 5.80 10.44
N LEU A 116 4.67 6.94 10.28
CA LEU A 116 5.32 8.26 10.33
C LEU A 116 6.07 8.45 11.65
N ALA A 117 5.43 8.13 12.77
CA ALA A 117 6.05 8.20 14.09
C ALA A 117 7.32 7.33 14.19
N LYS A 118 7.32 6.12 13.61
CA LYS A 118 8.52 5.26 13.56
C LYS A 118 9.62 5.81 12.65
N CYS A 119 9.24 6.54 11.61
CA CYS A 119 10.16 7.24 10.72
C CYS A 119 10.64 8.60 11.26
N ASN A 120 10.23 9.00 12.48
CA ASN A 120 10.49 10.31 13.07
C ASN A 120 9.98 11.48 12.20
N MET A 121 8.79 11.32 11.60
CA MET A 121 8.12 12.31 10.75
C MET A 121 6.78 12.76 11.33
#